data_AF-A0A373WSA0-F1
#
_entry.id   AF-A0A373WSA0-F1
#
_cell.length_a   1.000
_cell.length_b   1.000
_cell.length_c   1.000
_cell.angle_alpha   90.00
_cell.angle_beta   90.00
_cell.angle_gamma   90.00
#
_symmetry.space_group_name_H-M   'P 1'
#
loop_
_entity.id
_entity.type
_entity.pdbx_description
1 polymer ?
#
loop_
_entity_poly.entity_id
_entity_poly.type
_entity_poly.pdbx_seq_one_letter_code
_entity_poly.pdbx_strand_id
1 'polypeptide(L)'
;MALALAATLSTVVFAAENDDGNIKKNISVKAKYVEDIKASKTIQADVVWGKMEFTYNMSGTKTWNAKTHEYDIDTNGKWSAKGNDISVTNHSNTDIDVDFTYEPLDKYSLVKGEFTYDEVTIPTAENKAVDDEILTISTDLTLSGGLPSDVTDLTKVGNVAVTIAEAVH
;
A
#
# COMPACT_ATOMS: atom_id res chain seq x y z
N MET A 1 -33.23 1.79 10.54
CA MET A 1 -33.59 1.82 11.97
C MET A 1 -33.91 3.27 12.33
N ALA A 2 -35.17 3.62 12.54
CA ALA A 2 -35.59 4.99 12.84
C ALA A 2 -35.47 5.23 14.35
N LEU A 3 -34.65 6.20 14.76
CA LEU A 3 -34.53 6.61 16.16
C LEU A 3 -35.32 7.90 16.38
N ALA A 4 -36.53 7.77 16.94
CA ALA A 4 -37.36 8.91 17.33
C ALA A 4 -36.87 9.44 18.70
N LEU A 5 -36.34 10.67 18.72
CA LEU A 5 -35.88 11.34 19.94
C LEU A 5 -36.99 12.26 20.47
N ALA A 6 -37.69 11.82 21.51
CA ALA A 6 -38.66 12.65 22.24
C ALA A 6 -37.93 13.60 23.20
N ALA A 7 -38.02 14.91 22.95
CA ALA A 7 -37.44 15.95 23.82
C ALA A 7 -38.49 16.48 24.80
N THR A 8 -38.32 16.19 26.10
CA THR A 8 -39.10 16.79 27.18
C THR A 8 -38.46 18.12 27.60
N LEU A 9 -39.19 19.22 27.42
CA LEU A 9 -38.77 20.55 27.89
C LEU A 9 -39.31 20.77 29.31
N SER A 10 -38.41 20.98 30.27
CA SER A 10 -38.77 21.42 31.63
C SER A 10 -38.93 22.94 31.67
N THR A 11 -40.08 23.41 32.14
CA THR A 11 -40.37 24.84 32.36
C THR A 11 -39.68 25.33 33.63
N VAL A 12 -38.95 26.44 33.54
CA VAL A 12 -38.41 27.16 34.70
C VAL A 12 -39.27 28.39 35.02
N VAL A 13 -39.67 28.53 36.29
CA VAL A 13 -40.41 29.69 36.83
C VAL A 13 -39.42 30.55 37.60
N PHE A 14 -39.46 31.87 37.39
CA PHE A 14 -38.66 32.83 38.16
C PHE A 14 -39.56 33.65 39.09
N ALA A 15 -39.15 33.77 40.36
CA ALA A 15 -39.68 34.75 41.31
C ALA A 15 -38.95 36.09 41.10
N ALA A 16 -39.68 37.20 41.27
CA ALA A 16 -39.14 38.55 41.14
C ALA A 16 -38.85 39.16 42.53
N GLU A 17 -37.68 39.76 42.69
CA GLU A 17 -37.35 40.64 43.82
C GLU A 17 -36.88 42.02 43.27
N ASN A 18 -37.34 43.09 43.93
CA ASN A 18 -36.95 44.50 43.76
C ASN A 18 -35.69 44.75 44.65
N ASP A 19 -34.74 45.66 44.46
CA ASP A 19 -34.54 46.90 43.69
C ASP A 19 -33.00 47.20 43.65
N ASP A 20 -32.60 48.35 43.09
CA ASP A 20 -31.26 48.98 43.01
C ASP A 20 -30.55 48.93 41.63
N GLY A 21 -31.08 49.72 40.70
CA GLY A 21 -30.30 50.60 39.79
C GLY A 21 -29.50 50.00 38.63
N ASN A 22 -29.09 48.73 38.68
CA ASN A 22 -28.52 48.02 37.52
C ASN A 22 -28.68 46.50 37.68
N ILE A 23 -29.91 46.00 37.48
CA ILE A 23 -30.23 44.58 37.60
C ILE A 23 -29.69 43.83 36.37
N LYS A 24 -28.46 43.30 36.47
CA LYS A 24 -27.91 42.38 35.47
C LYS A 24 -28.48 40.98 35.69
N LYS A 25 -29.44 40.57 34.85
CA LYS A 25 -29.98 39.20 34.82
C LYS A 25 -29.12 38.33 33.90
N ASN A 26 -28.35 37.41 34.46
CA ASN A 26 -27.59 36.43 33.69
C ASN A 26 -28.48 35.20 33.45
N ILE A 27 -28.76 34.88 32.19
CA ILE A 27 -29.48 33.67 31.80
C ILE A 27 -28.48 32.70 31.18
N SER A 28 -28.45 31.47 31.65
CA SER A 28 -27.59 30.42 31.08
C SER A 28 -28.14 29.97 29.73
N VAL A 29 -27.40 30.27 28.65
CA VAL A 29 -27.69 29.77 27.31
C VAL A 29 -27.04 28.39 27.14
N LYS A 30 -27.83 27.40 26.71
CA LYS A 30 -27.34 26.06 26.36
C LYS A 30 -27.50 25.87 24.86
N ALA A 31 -26.44 25.42 24.20
CA ALA A 31 -26.46 25.03 22.80
C ALA A 31 -26.08 23.55 22.68
N LYS A 32 -26.55 22.89 21.61
CA LYS A 32 -26.19 21.51 21.26
C LYS A 32 -25.69 21.51 19.81
N TYR A 33 -24.49 20.97 19.61
CA TYR A 33 -23.99 20.66 18.27
C TYR A 33 -24.60 19.33 17.81
N VAL A 34 -25.12 19.31 16.58
CA VAL A 34 -25.58 18.10 15.90
C VAL A 34 -24.99 18.14 14.49
N GLU A 35 -24.21 17.13 14.15
CA GLU A 35 -23.58 16.97 12.85
C GLU A 35 -24.22 15.79 12.12
N ASP A 36 -24.55 16.00 10.85
CA ASP A 36 -25.04 14.97 9.91
C ASP A 36 -24.26 15.06 8.60
N ILE A 37 -22.93 15.19 8.70
CA ILE A 37 -22.02 15.24 7.55
C ILE A 37 -21.54 13.82 7.26
N LYS A 38 -21.67 13.39 6.00
CA LYS A 38 -21.16 12.09 5.52
C LYS A 38 -20.01 12.34 4.56
N ALA A 39 -18.83 11.81 4.89
CA ALA A 39 -17.70 11.79 3.97
C ALA A 39 -17.93 10.71 2.89
N SER A 40 -17.63 11.04 1.64
CA SER A 40 -17.51 10.03 0.57
C SER A 40 -16.13 9.39 0.62
N LYS A 41 -16.03 8.13 0.24
CA LYS A 41 -14.73 7.45 0.12
C LYS A 41 -13.98 7.97 -1.11
N THR A 42 -12.68 8.24 -0.93
CA THR A 42 -11.76 8.69 -1.96
C THR A 42 -10.52 7.83 -1.89
N ILE A 43 -10.18 7.18 -3.00
CA ILE A 43 -8.95 6.39 -3.13
C ILE A 43 -7.90 7.26 -3.81
N GLN A 44 -6.78 7.46 -3.14
CA GLN A 44 -5.59 8.12 -3.66
C GLN A 44 -4.36 7.43 -3.08
N ALA A 45 -3.46 6.98 -3.94
CA ALA A 45 -2.22 6.36 -3.53
C ALA A 45 -1.12 6.71 -4.52
N ASP A 46 0.09 6.86 -4.00
CA ASP A 46 1.29 7.10 -4.81
C ASP A 46 2.10 5.81 -4.89
N VAL A 47 2.61 5.50 -6.09
CA VAL A 47 3.45 4.34 -6.35
C VAL A 47 4.78 4.82 -6.90
N VAL A 48 5.88 4.45 -6.25
CA VAL A 48 7.25 4.77 -6.66
C VAL A 48 8.02 3.47 -6.85
N TRP A 49 8.83 3.38 -7.90
CA TRP A 49 9.65 2.19 -8.16
C TRP A 49 11.07 2.58 -8.59
N GLY A 50 12.02 1.69 -8.30
CA GLY A 50 13.40 1.83 -8.71
C GLY A 50 13.64 1.55 -10.20
N LYS A 51 14.87 1.19 -10.56
CA LYS A 51 15.27 0.96 -11.97
C LYS A 51 14.75 -0.35 -12.56
N MET A 52 14.47 -1.34 -11.72
CA MET A 52 14.08 -2.70 -12.13
C MET A 52 15.11 -3.36 -13.08
N GLU A 53 16.40 -3.07 -12.86
CA GLU A 53 17.49 -3.68 -13.63
C GLU A 53 17.99 -4.93 -12.92
N PHE A 54 18.02 -6.06 -13.64
CA PHE A 54 18.46 -7.35 -13.12
C PHE A 54 19.56 -7.93 -14.00
N THR A 55 20.60 -8.47 -13.37
CA THR A 55 21.72 -9.13 -14.04
C THR A 55 21.75 -10.59 -13.64
N TYR A 56 21.73 -11.48 -14.63
CA TYR A 56 21.91 -12.91 -14.43
C TYR A 56 23.37 -13.28 -14.66
N ASN A 57 24.02 -13.78 -13.62
CA ASN A 57 25.41 -14.24 -13.68
C ASN A 57 25.44 -15.76 -13.61
N MET A 58 25.95 -16.40 -14.66
CA MET A 58 26.20 -17.83 -14.70
C MET A 58 27.69 -18.09 -14.47
N SER A 59 28.01 -18.85 -13.43
CA SER A 59 29.36 -19.39 -13.20
C SER A 59 29.33 -20.92 -13.26
N GLY A 60 30.46 -21.56 -13.50
CA GLY A 60 30.51 -23.01 -13.56
C GLY A 60 31.83 -23.57 -14.09
N THR A 61 31.91 -24.90 -14.10
CA THR A 61 33.03 -25.64 -14.68
C THR A 61 32.53 -26.66 -15.70
N LYS A 62 33.35 -26.92 -16.72
CA LYS A 62 33.13 -28.01 -17.68
C LYS A 62 34.28 -28.97 -17.54
N THR A 63 34.00 -30.19 -17.11
CA THR A 63 35.01 -31.24 -16.95
C THR A 63 34.82 -32.29 -18.02
N TRP A 64 35.86 -32.56 -18.81
CA TRP A 64 35.80 -33.61 -19.83
C TRP A 64 35.78 -34.99 -19.17
N ASN A 65 34.73 -35.75 -19.40
CA ASN A 65 34.60 -37.11 -18.94
C ASN A 65 35.09 -38.07 -20.04
N ALA A 66 36.33 -38.53 -19.93
CA ALA A 66 36.93 -39.43 -20.93
C ALA A 66 36.24 -40.80 -21.04
N LYS A 67 35.35 -41.18 -20.12
CA LYS A 67 34.61 -42.46 -20.20
C LYS A 67 33.34 -42.34 -21.02
N THR A 68 32.61 -41.24 -20.86
CA THR A 68 31.37 -40.98 -21.60
C THR A 68 31.60 -40.16 -22.87
N HIS A 69 32.79 -39.54 -23.02
CA HIS A 69 33.10 -38.55 -24.05
C HIS A 69 32.12 -37.37 -24.05
N GLU A 70 31.68 -36.98 -22.85
CA GLU A 70 30.78 -35.85 -22.62
C GLU A 70 31.41 -34.89 -21.61
N TYR A 71 30.90 -33.66 -21.56
CA TYR A 71 31.28 -32.72 -20.52
C TYR A 71 30.34 -32.86 -19.33
N ASP A 72 30.90 -33.08 -18.15
CA ASP A 72 30.21 -32.86 -16.89
C ASP A 72 30.15 -31.34 -16.65
N ILE A 73 28.92 -30.80 -16.69
CA ILE A 73 28.65 -29.36 -16.56
C ILE A 73 28.09 -29.12 -15.17
N ASP A 74 28.85 -28.38 -14.36
CA ASP A 74 28.38 -27.85 -13.08
C ASP A 74 28.25 -26.35 -13.21
N THR A 75 27.02 -25.84 -13.20
CA THR A 75 26.73 -24.41 -13.37
C THR A 75 25.81 -23.90 -12.27
N ASN A 76 26.12 -22.70 -11.79
CA ASN A 76 25.35 -21.98 -10.80
C ASN A 76 24.97 -20.60 -11.34
N GLY A 77 23.68 -20.39 -11.54
CA GLY A 77 23.10 -19.11 -11.95
C GLY A 77 22.65 -18.29 -10.75
N LYS A 78 22.99 -17.00 -10.72
CA LYS A 78 22.53 -16.06 -9.68
C LYS A 78 22.04 -14.77 -10.29
N TRP A 79 20.91 -14.30 -9.80
CA TRP A 79 20.39 -12.97 -10.09
C TRP A 79 20.96 -11.95 -9.11
N SER A 80 21.25 -10.75 -9.61
CA SER A 80 21.52 -9.55 -8.82
C SER A 80 20.68 -8.40 -9.35
N ALA A 81 20.14 -7.58 -8.45
CA ALA A 81 19.20 -6.52 -8.81
C ALA A 81 19.75 -5.13 -8.49
N LYS A 82 19.22 -4.12 -9.17
CA LYS A 82 19.50 -2.70 -8.92
C LYS A 82 18.22 -1.89 -8.97
N GLY A 83 17.81 -1.35 -7.83
CA GLY A 83 16.57 -0.58 -7.67
C GLY A 83 15.35 -1.44 -7.94
N ASN A 84 15.25 -2.59 -7.27
CA ASN A 84 14.14 -3.53 -7.36
C ASN A 84 13.07 -3.29 -6.29
N ASP A 85 13.17 -2.17 -5.57
CA ASP A 85 12.22 -1.69 -4.60
C ASP A 85 11.02 -1.01 -5.28
N ILE A 86 9.84 -1.27 -4.73
CA ILE A 86 8.58 -0.59 -5.04
C ILE A 86 7.99 -0.12 -3.71
N SER A 87 7.62 1.15 -3.64
CA SER A 87 6.90 1.69 -2.51
C SER A 87 5.52 2.18 -2.91
N VAL A 88 4.56 1.99 -2.00
CA VAL A 88 3.18 2.46 -2.15
C VAL A 88 2.80 3.25 -0.90
N THR A 89 2.32 4.47 -1.10
CA THR A 89 1.87 5.36 -0.02
C THR A 89 0.37 5.64 -0.14
N ASN A 90 -0.40 5.36 0.91
CA ASN A 90 -1.83 5.63 0.94
C ASN A 90 -2.12 7.07 1.38
N HIS A 91 -2.88 7.81 0.57
CA HIS A 91 -3.43 9.13 0.87
C HIS A 91 -4.97 9.13 0.94
N SER A 92 -5.58 7.94 0.86
CA SER A 92 -7.02 7.74 0.88
C SER A 92 -7.61 7.99 2.26
N ASN A 93 -8.91 8.31 2.31
CA ASN A 93 -9.67 8.34 3.56
C ASN A 93 -10.28 6.96 3.92
N THR A 94 -9.82 5.90 3.28
CA THR A 94 -10.20 4.51 3.53
C THR A 94 -8.95 3.64 3.45
N ASP A 95 -9.01 2.47 4.07
CA ASP A 95 -7.99 1.44 3.90
C ASP A 95 -7.95 0.99 2.43
N ILE A 96 -6.76 0.67 1.93
CA ILE A 96 -6.54 0.15 0.58
C ILE A 96 -5.85 -1.21 0.63
N ASP A 97 -6.23 -2.10 -0.28
CA ASP A 97 -5.50 -3.34 -0.55
C ASP A 97 -4.61 -3.12 -1.78
N VAL A 98 -3.37 -3.60 -1.68
CA VAL A 98 -2.33 -3.45 -2.70
C VAL A 98 -1.78 -4.82 -3.08
N ASP A 99 -1.95 -5.19 -4.34
CA ASP A 99 -1.45 -6.44 -4.91
C ASP A 99 -0.28 -6.19 -5.86
N PHE A 100 0.79 -6.95 -5.70
CA PHE A 100 1.96 -6.94 -6.56
C PHE A 100 2.02 -8.20 -7.39
N THR A 101 2.08 -8.05 -8.71
CA THR A 101 2.16 -9.19 -9.63
C THR A 101 3.30 -9.04 -10.61
N TYR A 102 3.93 -10.17 -10.95
CA TYR A 102 4.97 -10.26 -11.96
C TYR A 102 4.57 -11.28 -13.02
N GLU A 103 4.57 -10.84 -14.28
CA GLU A 103 4.27 -11.69 -15.43
C GLU A 103 5.48 -11.76 -16.37
N PRO A 104 6.12 -12.93 -16.56
CA PRO A 104 7.18 -13.07 -17.53
C PRO A 104 6.65 -13.03 -18.96
N LEU A 105 7.47 -12.55 -19.90
CA LEU A 105 7.15 -12.69 -21.32
C LEU A 105 7.29 -14.16 -21.75
N ASP A 106 6.55 -14.60 -22.76
CA ASP A 106 6.55 -15.99 -23.25
C ASP A 106 7.97 -16.55 -23.50
N LYS A 107 8.84 -15.75 -24.14
CA LYS A 107 10.25 -16.11 -24.42
C LYS A 107 11.06 -16.37 -23.14
N TYR A 108 10.65 -15.75 -22.03
CA TYR A 108 11.34 -15.73 -20.74
C TYR A 108 10.49 -16.36 -19.62
N SER A 109 9.58 -17.28 -19.95
CA SER A 109 8.69 -17.97 -19.00
C SER A 109 9.39 -18.70 -17.85
N LEU A 110 10.70 -18.97 -17.98
CA LEU A 110 11.54 -19.52 -16.91
C LEU A 110 12.00 -18.48 -15.88
N VAL A 111 11.92 -17.19 -16.20
CA VAL A 111 12.21 -16.09 -15.27
C VAL A 111 10.98 -15.89 -14.39
N LYS A 112 11.13 -16.15 -13.10
CA LYS A 112 10.05 -15.97 -12.12
C LYS A 112 10.35 -14.75 -11.27
N GLY A 113 9.30 -14.04 -10.86
CA GLY A 113 9.39 -12.91 -9.95
C GLY A 113 8.63 -13.22 -8.66
N GLU A 114 9.24 -12.89 -7.53
CA GLU A 114 8.63 -12.98 -6.20
C GLU A 114 8.81 -11.64 -5.47
N PHE A 115 7.75 -11.17 -4.83
CA PHE A 115 7.78 -9.96 -4.01
C PHE A 115 8.02 -10.31 -2.55
N THR A 116 8.45 -9.32 -1.75
CA THR A 116 8.53 -9.49 -0.29
C THR A 116 7.14 -9.67 0.32
N TYR A 117 6.15 -8.97 -0.25
CA TYR A 117 4.73 -9.10 0.03
C TYR A 117 3.99 -9.19 -1.30
N ASP A 118 3.18 -10.24 -1.49
CA ASP A 118 2.33 -10.39 -2.68
C ASP A 118 1.09 -9.49 -2.58
N GLU A 119 0.54 -9.35 -1.37
CA GLU A 119 -0.64 -8.54 -1.05
C GLU A 119 -0.45 -7.89 0.33
N VAL A 120 -0.89 -6.64 0.47
CA VAL A 120 -0.83 -5.90 1.73
C VAL A 120 -1.93 -4.85 1.83
N THR A 121 -2.55 -4.75 3.00
CA THR A 121 -3.47 -3.65 3.33
C THR A 121 -2.72 -2.49 3.95
N ILE A 122 -2.90 -1.28 3.41
CA ILE A 122 -2.38 -0.03 3.95
C ILE A 122 -3.54 0.75 4.59
N PRO A 123 -3.43 1.18 5.87
CA PRO A 123 -4.53 1.84 6.56
C PRO A 123 -4.85 3.21 5.96
N THR A 124 -6.06 3.71 6.24
CA THR A 124 -6.51 5.06 5.89
C THR A 124 -5.56 6.16 6.38
N ALA A 125 -5.36 7.20 5.58
CA ALA A 125 -4.64 8.42 5.96
C ALA A 125 -5.46 9.33 6.90
N GLU A 126 -6.74 9.02 7.12
CA GLU A 126 -7.59 9.82 8.00
C GLU A 126 -7.00 9.92 9.42
N ASN A 127 -6.91 11.15 9.93
CA ASN A 127 -6.32 11.49 11.23
C ASN A 127 -4.83 11.13 11.40
N LYS A 128 -4.09 10.93 10.30
CA LYS A 128 -2.63 10.69 10.33
C LYS A 128 -1.86 11.87 9.77
N ALA A 129 -0.57 11.95 10.12
CA ALA A 129 0.34 12.89 9.48
C ALA A 129 0.51 12.52 8.00
N VAL A 130 0.80 13.51 7.15
CA VAL A 130 0.97 13.28 5.70
C VAL A 130 2.14 12.33 5.41
N ASP A 131 3.15 12.36 6.27
CA ASP A 131 4.38 11.57 6.21
C ASP A 131 4.43 10.44 7.24
N ASP A 132 3.27 9.98 7.73
CA ASP A 132 3.20 8.86 8.67
C ASP A 132 3.71 7.57 8.01
N GLU A 133 4.72 6.94 8.62
CA GLU A 133 5.38 5.74 8.07
C GLU A 133 4.41 4.57 7.88
N ILE A 134 3.34 4.49 8.68
CA ILE A 134 2.34 3.42 8.55
C ILE A 134 1.57 3.47 7.22
N LEU A 135 1.60 4.62 6.55
CA LEU A 135 0.93 4.82 5.27
C LEU A 135 1.78 4.35 4.10
N THR A 136 3.05 3.98 4.32
CA THR A 136 3.96 3.57 3.26
C THR A 136 4.42 2.14 3.48
N ILE A 137 4.25 1.30 2.46
CA ILE A 137 4.86 -0.02 2.40
C ILE A 137 5.93 -0.04 1.31
N SER A 138 6.97 -0.84 1.51
CA SER A 138 8.00 -1.12 0.50
C SER A 138 8.11 -2.62 0.30
N THR A 139 8.23 -3.05 -0.96
CA THR A 139 8.42 -4.44 -1.35
C THR A 139 9.55 -4.54 -2.38
N ASP A 140 10.37 -5.58 -2.27
CA ASP A 140 11.43 -5.85 -3.22
C ASP A 140 11.00 -6.97 -4.17
N LEU A 141 11.19 -6.76 -5.49
CA LEU A 141 11.07 -7.82 -6.48
C LEU A 141 12.37 -8.60 -6.57
N THR A 142 12.30 -9.93 -6.42
CA THR A 142 13.42 -10.84 -6.63
C THR A 142 13.15 -11.74 -7.83
N LEU A 143 14.17 -11.95 -8.67
CA LEU A 143 14.07 -12.84 -9.81
C LEU A 143 14.74 -14.18 -9.54
N SER A 144 14.12 -15.26 -10.02
CA SER A 144 14.66 -16.61 -9.99
C SER A 144 14.51 -17.31 -11.35
N GLY A 145 15.06 -18.52 -11.45
CA GLY A 145 15.12 -19.26 -12.71
C GLY A 145 16.32 -18.89 -13.58
N GLY A 146 16.22 -19.16 -14.88
CA GLY A 146 17.32 -19.01 -15.83
C GLY A 146 17.05 -17.97 -16.91
N LEU A 147 18.11 -17.28 -17.34
CA LEU A 147 18.07 -16.40 -18.51
C LEU A 147 18.83 -17.06 -19.68
N PRO A 148 18.28 -17.05 -20.91
CA PRO A 148 19.00 -17.52 -22.09
C PRO A 148 20.33 -16.78 -22.31
N SER A 149 21.39 -17.50 -22.68
CA SER A 149 22.74 -16.94 -22.82
C SER A 149 22.93 -16.03 -24.04
N ASP A 150 21.96 -15.99 -24.97
CA ASP A 150 21.91 -15.01 -26.07
C ASP A 150 21.51 -13.61 -25.60
N VAL A 151 21.00 -13.47 -24.38
CA VAL A 151 20.62 -12.17 -23.79
C VAL A 151 21.84 -11.53 -23.12
N THR A 152 22.54 -10.68 -23.87
CA THR A 152 23.74 -9.97 -23.37
C THR A 152 23.47 -8.53 -22.95
N ASP A 153 22.42 -7.91 -23.52
CA ASP A 153 21.99 -6.55 -23.20
C ASP A 153 20.80 -6.54 -22.25
N LEU A 154 20.60 -5.43 -21.53
CA LEU A 154 19.42 -5.22 -20.69
C LEU A 154 18.16 -5.36 -21.54
N THR A 155 17.44 -6.45 -21.31
CA THR A 155 16.28 -6.84 -22.11
C THR A 155 15.07 -6.94 -21.20
N LYS A 156 13.92 -6.47 -21.68
CA LYS A 156 12.66 -6.65 -20.98
C LYS A 156 12.32 -8.15 -20.90
N VAL A 157 12.24 -8.69 -19.69
CA VAL A 157 11.94 -10.11 -19.43
C VAL A 157 10.53 -10.36 -18.89
N GLY A 158 9.88 -9.31 -18.38
CA GLY A 158 8.52 -9.40 -17.83
C GLY A 158 7.92 -8.04 -17.55
N ASN A 159 6.78 -8.06 -16.88
CA ASN A 159 5.98 -6.92 -16.49
C ASN A 159 5.67 -7.01 -14.99
N VAL A 160 5.74 -5.88 -14.31
CA VAL A 160 5.21 -5.71 -12.95
C VAL A 160 3.91 -4.94 -13.04
N ALA A 161 2.90 -5.36 -12.29
CA ALA A 161 1.68 -4.59 -12.07
C ALA A 161 1.42 -4.42 -10.56
N VAL A 162 1.02 -3.21 -10.19
CA VAL A 162 0.57 -2.84 -8.85
C VAL A 162 -0.92 -2.52 -8.95
N THR A 163 -1.75 -3.32 -8.29
CA THR A 163 -3.20 -3.11 -8.26
C THR A 163 -3.58 -2.50 -6.92
N ILE A 164 -4.39 -1.46 -6.94
CA ILE A 164 -4.85 -0.77 -5.73
C ILE A 164 -6.37 -0.75 -5.74
N ALA A 165 -6.96 -1.25 -4.65
CA ALA A 165 -8.40 -1.30 -4.46
C ALA A 165 -8.80 -0.80 -3.07
N GLU A 166 -10.08 -0.50 -2.89
CA GLU A 166 -10.63 -0.30 -1.55
C GLU A 166 -10.53 -1.62 -0.77
N ALA A 167 -10.06 -1.56 0.48
CA ALA A 167 -9.95 -2.76 1.29
C ALA A 167 -11.32 -3.38 1.58
N VAL A 168 -11.44 -4.68 1.36
CA VAL A 168 -12.70 -5.42 1.57
C VAL A 168 -12.61 -6.18 2.90
N HIS A 169 -13.08 -5.56 3.98
CA HIS A 169 -13.22 -6.18 5.32
C HIS A 169 -14.53 -6.94 5.50
#